data_AF-A0A382ACF9-F1
#
_entry.id   AF-A0A382ACF9-F1
#
_cell.length_a   1.000
_cell.length_b   1.000
_cell.length_c   1.000
_cell.angle_alpha   90.00
_cell.angle_beta   90.00
_cell.angle_gamma   90.00
#
_symmetry.space_group_name_H-M   'P 1'
#
loop_
_entity.id
_entity.type
_entity.pdbx_description
1 polymer ?
#
loop_
_entity_poly.entity_id
_entity_poly.type
_entity_poly.pdbx_seq_one_letter_code
_entity_poly.pdbx_strand_id
1 'polypeptide(L)'
;MMKLLVTGGLGFIGSNFILKTLHENEGFDIVNVDAELAGSNIKNLSQVKNLKNYEYVKGNITNRKLMEDLIKNCDVVVNFAAESFVDRSINDANPFLVSNIRGAYTILDIITKQKKRMIQISTDEVFGSLSNETATEESKFNPSSPYAATKAAAELLINSYFTTF
;
A
#
# COMPACT_ATOMS: atom_id res chain seq x y z
N MET A 1 14.66 13.48 -11.41
CA MET A 1 13.45 12.63 -11.43
C MET A 1 13.40 11.89 -10.10
N MET A 2 12.24 11.87 -9.45
CA MET A 2 12.00 11.15 -8.20
C MET A 2 11.43 9.77 -8.53
N LYS A 3 11.99 8.72 -7.95
CA LYS A 3 11.57 7.35 -8.20
C LYS A 3 10.57 6.87 -7.15
N LEU A 4 9.36 6.54 -7.58
CA LEU A 4 8.30 6.00 -6.74
C LEU A 4 8.22 4.48 -6.92
N LEU A 5 8.21 3.75 -5.81
CA LEU A 5 7.74 2.37 -5.79
C LEU A 5 6.28 2.37 -5.36
N VAL A 6 5.38 2.07 -6.28
CA VAL A 6 3.94 1.97 -6.00
C VAL A 6 3.60 0.49 -5.82
N THR A 7 3.01 0.12 -4.69
CA THR A 7 2.50 -1.24 -4.49
C THR A 7 1.01 -1.28 -4.77
N GLY A 8 0.49 -2.40 -5.28
CA GLY A 8 -0.95 -2.55 -5.51
C GLY A 8 -1.47 -1.68 -6.66
N GLY A 9 -0.59 -1.31 -7.60
CA GLY A 9 -0.91 -0.37 -8.67
C GLY A 9 -1.84 -0.91 -9.74
N LEU A 10 -2.16 -2.22 -9.76
CA LEU A 10 -3.19 -2.75 -10.64
C LEU A 10 -4.60 -2.64 -10.04
N GLY A 11 -4.72 -2.31 -8.75
CA GLY A 11 -5.99 -2.05 -8.08
C GLY A 11 -6.59 -0.69 -8.46
N PHE A 12 -7.84 -0.44 -8.06
CA PHE A 12 -8.59 0.75 -8.47
C PHE A 12 -7.89 2.09 -8.14
N ILE A 13 -7.54 2.31 -6.86
CA ILE A 13 -6.93 3.58 -6.44
C ILE A 13 -5.47 3.66 -6.94
N GLY A 14 -4.71 2.57 -6.79
CA GLY A 14 -3.31 2.51 -7.20
C GLY A 14 -3.12 2.80 -8.69
N SER A 15 -3.98 2.27 -9.56
CA SER A 15 -3.88 2.56 -11.00
C SER A 15 -4.18 4.01 -11.32
N ASN A 16 -5.20 4.60 -10.69
CA ASN A 16 -5.53 6.01 -10.89
C ASN A 16 -4.41 6.93 -10.40
N PHE A 17 -3.79 6.60 -9.26
CA PHE A 17 -2.61 7.31 -8.77
C PHE A 17 -1.49 7.28 -9.82
N ILE A 18 -1.13 6.11 -10.32
CA ILE A 18 -0.07 5.94 -11.34
C ILE A 18 -0.37 6.75 -12.60
N LEU A 19 -1.58 6.59 -13.17
CA LEU A 19 -1.99 7.31 -14.37
C LEU A 19 -1.87 8.82 -14.15
N LYS A 20 -2.48 9.33 -13.09
CA LYS A 20 -2.48 10.76 -12.78
C LYS A 20 -1.06 11.30 -12.60
N THR A 21 -0.23 10.61 -11.80
CA THR A 21 1.14 11.04 -11.53
C THR A 21 1.99 11.11 -12.81
N LEU A 22 1.91 10.10 -13.68
CA LEU A 22 2.69 10.07 -14.93
C LEU A 22 2.16 11.06 -15.97
N HIS A 23 0.85 11.34 -15.99
CA HIS A 23 0.26 12.31 -16.91
C HIS A 23 0.52 13.77 -16.50
N GLU A 24 0.51 14.07 -15.20
CA GLU A 24 0.62 15.44 -14.70
C GLU A 24 2.06 15.90 -14.46
N ASN A 25 3.02 14.97 -14.35
CA ASN A 25 4.39 15.32 -13.95
C ASN A 25 5.45 14.36 -14.50
N GLU A 26 6.24 14.85 -15.47
CA GLU A 26 7.38 14.13 -16.07
C GLU A 26 8.56 13.93 -15.10
N GLY A 27 8.51 14.56 -13.92
CA GLY A 27 9.53 14.45 -12.88
C GLY A 27 9.54 13.13 -12.11
N PHE A 28 8.63 12.20 -12.39
CA PHE A 28 8.52 10.91 -11.72
C PHE A 28 8.83 9.72 -12.62
N ASP A 29 9.59 8.77 -12.07
CA ASP A 29 9.66 7.40 -12.55
C ASP A 29 8.88 6.51 -11.59
N ILE A 30 8.04 5.61 -12.11
CA ILE A 30 7.23 4.71 -11.31
C ILE A 30 7.60 3.26 -11.60
N VAL A 31 7.97 2.53 -10.54
CA VAL A 31 7.96 1.08 -10.52
C VAL A 31 6.70 0.63 -9.80
N ASN A 32 5.83 -0.10 -10.48
CA ASN A 32 4.61 -0.68 -9.91
C ASN A 32 4.84 -2.15 -9.58
N VAL A 33 4.69 -2.52 -8.30
CA VAL A 33 4.69 -3.92 -7.86
C VAL A 33 3.29 -4.37 -7.45
N ASP A 34 2.80 -5.45 -8.06
CA ASP A 34 1.46 -5.99 -7.77
C ASP A 34 1.45 -7.51 -7.79
N ALA A 35 0.70 -8.10 -6.86
CA ALA A 35 0.60 -9.55 -6.70
C ALA A 35 -0.48 -10.19 -7.61
N GLU A 36 -1.25 -9.37 -8.35
CA GLU A 36 -2.40 -9.78 -9.17
C GLU A 36 -3.46 -10.53 -8.36
N LEU A 37 -3.69 -10.09 -7.11
CA LEU A 37 -4.75 -10.63 -6.25
C LEU A 37 -6.12 -10.12 -6.68
N ALA A 38 -7.17 -10.57 -5.99
CA ALA A 38 -8.52 -10.13 -6.26
C ALA A 38 -8.64 -8.60 -6.16
N GLY A 39 -9.19 -7.99 -7.22
CA GLY A 39 -9.27 -6.53 -7.37
C GLY A 39 -8.22 -5.93 -8.30
N SER A 40 -7.18 -6.68 -8.68
CA SER A 40 -6.18 -6.25 -9.67
C SER A 40 -6.70 -6.40 -11.11
N ASN A 41 -6.41 -5.41 -11.96
CA ASN A 41 -6.67 -5.50 -13.40
C ASN A 41 -5.57 -4.81 -14.21
N ILE A 42 -4.74 -5.60 -14.91
CA ILE A 42 -3.64 -5.10 -15.73
C ILE A 42 -4.08 -4.10 -16.82
N LYS A 43 -5.33 -4.19 -17.28
CA LYS A 43 -5.88 -3.27 -18.30
C LYS A 43 -6.01 -1.84 -17.77
N ASN A 44 -6.07 -1.64 -16.44
CA ASN A 44 -6.13 -0.32 -15.82
C ASN A 44 -4.93 0.57 -16.20
N LEU A 45 -3.78 -0.04 -16.49
CA LEU A 45 -2.54 0.68 -16.83
C LEU A 45 -2.12 0.53 -18.29
N SER A 46 -3.06 0.13 -19.16
CA SER A 46 -2.80 -0.07 -20.60
C SER A 46 -2.28 1.19 -21.31
N GLN A 47 -2.64 2.38 -20.83
CA GLN A 47 -2.22 3.67 -21.38
C GLN A 47 -0.75 4.02 -21.08
N VAL A 48 -0.21 3.53 -19.96
CA VAL A 48 1.15 3.86 -19.50
C VAL A 48 2.15 2.72 -19.68
N LYS A 49 1.70 1.53 -20.08
CA LYS A 49 2.52 0.30 -20.16
C LYS A 49 3.81 0.42 -20.99
N ASN A 50 3.86 1.34 -21.95
CA ASN A 50 4.98 1.54 -22.86
C ASN A 50 5.76 2.84 -22.58
N LEU A 51 5.42 3.57 -21.52
CA LEU A 51 6.15 4.78 -21.15
C LEU A 51 7.52 4.40 -20.57
N LYS A 52 8.54 5.22 -20.88
CA LYS A 52 9.92 4.96 -20.44
C LYS A 52 10.11 5.12 -18.92
N ASN A 53 9.23 5.90 -18.29
CA ASN A 53 9.24 6.18 -16.85
C ASN A 53 8.22 5.33 -16.08
N TYR A 54 7.73 4.23 -16.67
CA TYR A 54 6.87 3.26 -16.01
C TYR A 54 7.41 1.84 -16.18
N GLU A 55 7.53 1.12 -15.06
CA GLU A 55 7.91 -0.28 -15.03
C GLU A 55 6.88 -1.07 -14.21
N TYR A 56 6.53 -2.27 -14.67
CA TYR A 56 5.67 -3.20 -13.95
C TYR A 56 6.45 -4.43 -13.50
N VAL A 57 6.28 -4.79 -12.23
CA VAL A 57 6.88 -5.97 -11.59
C VAL A 57 5.76 -6.80 -10.96
N LYS A 58 5.57 -8.04 -11.43
CA LYS A 58 4.68 -8.98 -10.75
C LYS A 58 5.36 -9.51 -9.48
N GLY A 59 4.75 -9.28 -8.32
CA GLY A 59 5.35 -9.67 -7.05
C GLY A 59 4.49 -9.34 -5.83
N ASN A 60 4.76 -10.01 -4.71
CA ASN A 60 4.04 -9.81 -3.46
C ASN A 60 4.88 -9.01 -2.47
N ILE A 61 4.27 -8.07 -1.76
CA ILE A 61 4.94 -7.22 -0.76
C ILE A 61 5.46 -8.02 0.45
N THR A 62 5.03 -9.26 0.64
CA THR A 62 5.60 -10.19 1.63
C THR A 62 6.92 -10.83 1.19
N ASN A 63 7.28 -10.74 -0.10
CA ASN A 63 8.57 -11.21 -0.60
C ASN A 63 9.66 -10.20 -0.26
N ARG A 64 10.29 -10.40 0.91
CA ARG A 64 11.35 -9.53 1.43
C ARG A 64 12.47 -9.27 0.43
N LYS A 65 13.02 -10.30 -0.21
CA LYS A 65 14.17 -10.15 -1.12
C LYS A 65 13.81 -9.24 -2.31
N LEU A 66 12.65 -9.50 -2.93
CA LEU A 66 12.15 -8.66 -4.01
C LEU A 66 11.98 -7.21 -3.55
N MET A 67 11.31 -7.01 -2.41
CA MET A 67 11.06 -5.66 -1.90
C MET A 67 12.36 -4.95 -1.51
N GLU A 68 13.36 -5.64 -0.97
CA GLU A 68 14.69 -5.08 -0.66
C GLU A 68 15.38 -4.54 -1.92
N ASP A 69 15.32 -5.29 -3.02
CA ASP A 69 15.90 -4.90 -4.31
C ASP A 69 15.15 -3.72 -4.93
N LEU A 70 13.81 -3.72 -4.88
CA LEU A 70 12.99 -2.63 -5.42
C LEU A 70 13.14 -1.34 -4.60
N ILE A 71 13.05 -1.43 -3.28
CA ILE A 71 13.11 -0.28 -2.35
C ILE A 71 14.50 0.38 -2.38
N LYS A 72 15.57 -0.40 -2.58
CA LYS A 72 16.93 0.13 -2.72
C LYS A 72 17.01 1.19 -3.82
N ASN A 73 16.28 0.98 -4.90
CA ASN A 73 16.32 1.77 -6.13
C ASN A 73 15.24 2.87 -6.22
N CYS A 74 14.39 3.04 -5.21
CA CYS A 74 13.38 4.11 -5.17
C CYS A 74 13.70 5.19 -4.11
N ASP A 75 13.05 6.35 -4.22
CA ASP A 75 13.12 7.42 -3.22
C ASP A 75 11.97 7.34 -2.21
N VAL A 76 10.79 6.92 -2.66
CA VAL A 76 9.55 6.84 -1.86
C VAL A 76 8.77 5.60 -2.23
N VAL A 77 8.25 4.91 -1.22
CA VAL A 77 7.26 3.84 -1.39
C VAL A 77 5.85 4.39 -1.17
N VAL A 78 4.91 4.17 -2.08
CA VAL A 78 3.48 4.47 -1.90
C VAL A 78 2.74 3.14 -1.82
N ASN A 79 2.29 2.77 -0.62
CA ASN A 79 1.78 1.43 -0.36
C ASN A 79 0.24 1.39 -0.44
N PHE A 80 -0.31 1.01 -1.61
CA PHE A 80 -1.74 0.72 -1.77
C PHE A 80 -2.07 -0.78 -1.61
N ALA A 81 -1.09 -1.67 -1.76
CA ALA A 81 -1.32 -3.11 -1.70
C ALA A 81 -1.93 -3.54 -0.36
N ALA A 82 -3.11 -4.15 -0.45
CA ALA A 82 -3.87 -4.72 0.67
C ALA A 82 -4.92 -5.69 0.11
N GLU A 83 -5.33 -6.66 0.93
CA GLU A 83 -6.64 -7.29 0.76
C GLU A 83 -7.68 -6.36 1.42
N SER A 84 -8.74 -5.99 0.70
CA SER A 84 -9.66 -4.91 1.11
C SER A 84 -11.14 -5.25 1.13
N PHE A 85 -11.54 -6.45 0.68
CA PHE A 85 -12.96 -6.79 0.58
C PHE A 85 -13.52 -7.27 1.94
N VAL A 86 -14.37 -6.46 2.56
CA VAL A 86 -14.85 -6.66 3.94
C VAL A 86 -15.45 -8.05 4.17
N ASP A 87 -16.42 -8.50 3.34
CA ASP A 87 -17.08 -9.80 3.56
C ASP A 87 -16.11 -10.99 3.43
N ARG A 88 -15.10 -10.88 2.55
CA ARG A 88 -14.06 -11.90 2.40
C ARG A 88 -13.22 -11.98 3.67
N SER A 89 -12.97 -10.85 4.33
CA SER A 89 -12.22 -10.80 5.59
C SER A 89 -12.95 -11.48 6.74
N ILE A 90 -14.30 -11.41 6.74
CA ILE A 90 -15.14 -12.11 7.72
C ILE A 90 -15.13 -13.62 7.48
N ASN A 91 -15.14 -14.04 6.21
CA ASN A 91 -15.10 -15.45 5.85
C ASN A 91 -13.72 -16.09 6.11
N ASP A 92 -12.63 -15.43 5.72
CA ASP A 92 -11.26 -15.85 6.00
C ASP A 92 -10.34 -14.64 6.19
N ALA A 93 -9.88 -14.45 7.43
CA ALA A 93 -9.01 -13.34 7.80
C ALA A 93 -7.54 -13.57 7.44
N ASN A 94 -7.11 -14.80 7.11
CA ASN A 94 -5.69 -15.11 6.91
C ASN A 94 -5.04 -14.29 5.78
N PRO A 95 -5.66 -14.15 4.59
CA PRO A 95 -5.09 -13.31 3.52
C PRO A 95 -4.90 -11.85 3.95
N PHE A 96 -5.79 -11.34 4.80
CA PHE A 96 -5.74 -9.97 5.32
C PHE A 96 -4.60 -9.80 6.34
N LEU A 97 -4.40 -10.77 7.24
CA LEU A 97 -3.25 -10.78 8.15
C LEU A 97 -1.92 -10.79 7.37
N VAL A 98 -1.83 -11.64 6.34
CA VAL A 98 -0.63 -11.79 5.52
C VAL A 98 -0.36 -10.53 4.68
N SER A 99 -1.36 -10.03 3.97
CA SER A 99 -1.19 -8.88 3.08
C SER A 99 -1.05 -7.59 3.88
N ASN A 100 -2.00 -7.29 4.76
CA ASN A 100 -2.14 -5.96 5.36
C ASN A 100 -1.16 -5.75 6.50
N ILE A 101 -0.91 -6.78 7.35
CA ILE A 101 0.05 -6.67 8.45
C ILE A 101 1.43 -7.11 8.00
N ARG A 102 1.61 -8.38 7.61
CA ARG A 102 2.95 -8.91 7.28
C ARG A 102 3.54 -8.21 6.06
N GLY A 103 2.74 -7.90 5.04
CA GLY A 103 3.18 -7.15 3.87
C GLY A 103 3.62 -5.73 4.21
N ALA A 104 2.78 -4.96 4.91
CA ALA A 104 3.14 -3.61 5.35
C ALA A 104 4.38 -3.62 6.25
N TYR A 105 4.47 -4.55 7.21
CA TYR A 105 5.64 -4.74 8.06
C TYR A 105 6.90 -5.04 7.25
N THR A 106 6.81 -5.84 6.18
CA THR A 106 7.95 -6.16 5.34
C THR A 106 8.53 -4.89 4.71
N ILE A 107 7.67 -4.03 4.16
CA ILE A 107 8.09 -2.74 3.60
C ILE A 107 8.67 -1.86 4.71
N LEU A 108 7.94 -1.70 5.83
CA LEU A 108 8.31 -0.85 6.96
C LEU A 108 9.71 -1.20 7.50
N ASP A 109 9.99 -2.48 7.74
CA ASP A 109 11.29 -2.91 8.22
C ASP A 109 12.42 -2.64 7.22
N ILE A 110 12.16 -2.77 5.92
CA ILE A 110 13.14 -2.50 4.87
C ILE A 110 13.43 -1.00 4.77
N ILE A 111 12.39 -0.15 4.70
CA ILE A 111 12.55 1.30 4.55
C ILE A 111 13.27 1.90 5.76
N THR A 112 13.06 1.39 6.97
CA THR A 112 13.75 1.86 8.18
C THR A 112 15.25 1.62 8.07
N LYS A 113 15.65 0.42 7.65
CA LYS A 113 17.07 0.05 7.47
C LYS A 113 17.71 0.82 6.31
N GLN A 114 16.98 0.98 5.22
CA GLN A 114 17.48 1.65 4.01
C GLN A 114 17.27 3.17 4.02
N LYS A 115 16.70 3.72 5.10
CA LYS A 115 16.38 5.15 5.28
C LYS A 115 15.57 5.73 4.13
N LYS A 116 14.51 5.01 3.73
CA LYS A 116 13.58 5.42 2.67
C LYS A 116 12.29 5.99 3.27
N ARG A 117 11.56 6.76 2.45
CA ARG A 117 10.25 7.30 2.84
C ARG A 117 9.14 6.37 2.40
N MET A 118 8.06 6.33 3.17
CA MET A 118 6.85 5.58 2.82
C MET A 118 5.61 6.43 3.08
N ILE A 119 4.64 6.33 2.18
CA ILE A 119 3.27 6.75 2.37
C ILE A 119 2.44 5.48 2.47
N GLN A 120 1.92 5.21 3.66
CA GLN A 120 0.95 4.14 3.88
C GLN A 120 -0.45 4.65 3.57
N ILE A 121 -1.16 3.96 2.69
CA ILE A 121 -2.56 4.28 2.39
C ILE A 121 -3.44 3.44 3.30
N SER A 122 -4.30 4.08 4.09
CA SER A 122 -5.22 3.40 5.00
C SER A 122 -6.68 3.67 4.64
N THR A 123 -7.58 3.59 5.62
CA THR A 123 -9.03 3.69 5.47
C THR A 123 -9.63 4.33 6.72
N ASP A 124 -10.72 5.04 6.55
CA ASP A 124 -11.59 5.51 7.63
C ASP A 124 -12.22 4.36 8.45
N GLU A 125 -12.39 3.17 7.87
CA GLU A 125 -12.94 2.01 8.59
C GLU A 125 -12.15 1.61 9.85
N VAL A 126 -10.90 2.07 10.00
CA VAL A 126 -10.12 1.86 11.24
C VAL A 126 -10.77 2.51 12.46
N PHE A 127 -11.59 3.55 12.27
CA PHE A 127 -12.35 4.23 13.33
C PHE A 127 -13.72 3.60 13.59
N GLY A 128 -14.15 2.64 12.75
CA GLY A 128 -15.47 2.02 12.85
C GLY A 128 -16.62 3.00 12.60
N SER A 129 -17.83 2.61 13.02
CA SER A 129 -19.01 3.45 12.90
C SER A 129 -19.07 4.51 13.99
N LEU A 130 -19.23 5.77 13.59
CA LEU A 130 -19.46 6.90 14.49
C LEU A 130 -20.93 7.31 14.43
N SER A 131 -21.56 7.53 15.59
CA SER A 131 -23.01 7.77 15.65
C SER A 131 -23.42 9.16 15.19
N ASN A 132 -22.68 10.21 15.56
CA ASN A 132 -22.99 11.61 15.22
C ASN A 132 -21.70 12.47 15.17
N GLU A 133 -20.56 11.85 14.89
CA GLU A 133 -19.24 12.49 14.97
C GLU A 133 -18.41 12.17 13.73
N THR A 134 -17.44 13.04 13.45
CA THR A 134 -16.42 12.83 12.41
C THR A 134 -15.11 12.46 13.09
N ALA A 135 -14.47 11.39 12.63
CA ALA A 135 -13.14 11.01 13.11
C ALA A 135 -12.11 12.09 12.75
N THR A 136 -11.17 12.29 13.66
CA THR A 136 -9.92 13.03 13.44
C THR A 136 -8.74 12.06 13.58
N GLU A 137 -7.54 12.50 13.23
CA GLU A 137 -6.31 11.71 13.37
C GLU A 137 -6.01 11.31 14.83
N GLU A 138 -6.59 12.02 15.81
CA GLU A 138 -6.48 11.73 17.25
C GLU A 138 -7.59 10.80 17.76
N SER A 139 -8.55 10.43 16.91
CA SER A 139 -9.63 9.52 17.28
C SER A 139 -9.10 8.11 17.54
N LYS A 140 -9.74 7.40 18.48
CA LYS A 140 -9.33 6.03 18.79
C LYS A 140 -9.75 5.07 17.68
N PHE A 141 -8.86 4.16 17.31
CA PHE A 141 -9.24 3.05 16.44
C PHE A 141 -10.29 2.17 17.10
N ASN A 142 -11.32 1.82 16.33
CA ASN A 142 -12.42 0.95 16.74
C ASN A 142 -12.93 0.10 15.56
N PRO A 143 -12.04 -0.70 14.93
CA PRO A 143 -12.38 -1.45 13.73
C PRO A 143 -13.43 -2.54 14.00
N SER A 144 -14.40 -2.69 13.10
CA SER A 144 -15.51 -3.64 13.22
C SER A 144 -15.41 -4.88 12.32
N SER A 145 -14.34 -4.99 11.52
CA SER A 145 -14.10 -6.13 10.61
C SER A 145 -12.63 -6.59 10.65
N PRO A 146 -12.32 -7.84 10.28
CA PRO A 146 -10.93 -8.29 10.16
C PRO A 146 -10.12 -7.46 9.15
N TYR A 147 -10.73 -6.99 8.06
CA TYR A 147 -10.11 -6.03 7.16
C TYR A 147 -9.68 -4.75 7.89
N ALA A 148 -10.62 -4.05 8.54
CA ALA A 148 -10.34 -2.80 9.23
C ALA A 148 -9.32 -3.00 10.37
N ALA A 149 -9.42 -4.11 11.10
CA ALA A 149 -8.51 -4.44 12.19
C ALA A 149 -7.07 -4.64 11.70
N THR A 150 -6.89 -5.31 10.56
CA THR A 150 -5.56 -5.50 9.98
C THR A 150 -4.97 -4.22 9.38
N LYS A 151 -5.81 -3.30 8.87
CA LYS A 151 -5.38 -1.95 8.46
C LYS A 151 -4.96 -1.09 9.66
N ALA A 152 -5.76 -1.08 10.73
CA ALA A 152 -5.43 -0.38 11.97
C ALA A 152 -4.13 -0.92 12.60
N ALA A 153 -3.93 -2.25 12.59
CA ALA A 153 -2.69 -2.86 13.08
C ALA A 153 -1.46 -2.41 12.28
N ALA A 154 -1.57 -2.26 10.95
CA ALA A 154 -0.49 -1.73 10.14
C ALA A 154 -0.15 -0.27 10.50
N GLU A 155 -1.16 0.58 10.73
CA GLU A 155 -0.94 1.96 11.20
C GLU A 155 -0.24 2.00 12.56
N LEU A 156 -0.68 1.19 13.53
CA LEU A 156 -0.04 1.11 14.84
C LEU A 156 1.43 0.69 14.74
N LEU A 157 1.76 -0.27 13.86
CA LEU A 157 3.15 -0.65 13.59
C LEU A 157 3.96 0.51 13.02
N ILE A 158 3.42 1.23 12.04
CA ILE A 158 4.10 2.37 11.42
C ILE A 158 4.36 3.48 12.45
N ASN A 159 3.35 3.83 13.26
CA ASN A 159 3.49 4.84 14.30
C ASN A 159 4.52 4.44 15.36
N SER A 160 4.53 3.16 15.75
CA SER A 160 5.53 2.63 16.67
C SER A 160 6.95 2.73 16.09
N TYR A 161 7.12 2.39 14.80
CA TYR A 161 8.40 2.50 14.13
C TYR A 161 8.90 3.93 14.01
N PHE A 162 8.02 4.87 13.60
CA PHE A 162 8.36 6.29 13.51
C PHE A 162 8.78 6.89 14.86
N THR A 163 8.16 6.43 15.95
CA THR A 163 8.50 6.88 17.31
C THR A 163 9.84 6.28 17.80
N THR A 164 10.16 5.07 17.36
CA THR A 164 11.28 4.28 17.92
C THR A 164 12.59 4.44 17.15
N PHE A 165 12.55 4.60 15.82
CA PHE A 165 13.71 4.56 14.93
C PHE A 165 13.88 5.85 14.13
#